data_AF-A0A3M8P5E1-F1
#
_entry.id   AF-A0A3M8P5E1-F1
#
_cell.length_a   1.000
_cell.length_b   1.000
_cell.length_c   1.000
_cell.angle_alpha   90.00
_cell.angle_beta   90.00
_cell.angle_gamma   90.00
#
_symmetry.space_group_name_H-M   'P 1'
#
loop_
_entity.id
_entity.type
_entity.pdbx_description
1 polymer ?
#
loop_
_entity_poly.entity_id
_entity_poly.type
_entity_poly.pdbx_seq_one_letter_code
_entity_poly.pdbx_strand_id
1 'polypeptide(L)' 'MKSWFSRNWHWLFFLLISVSFMAGLWNFTLEATAVVGLVFGGIGTVSVGILVYYIEKEKRQTGD' A
#
# COMPACT_ATOMS: atom_id res chain seq x y z
N MET A 1 -17.97 -6.55 14.83
CA MET A 1 -16.76 -5.69 14.78
C MET A 1 -15.50 -6.46 14.37
N LYS A 2 -15.15 -7.59 15.01
CA LYS A 2 -13.93 -8.35 14.66
C LYS A 2 -13.84 -8.82 13.20
N SER A 3 -14.94 -9.32 12.61
CA SER A 3 -14.92 -9.81 11.22
C SER A 3 -14.83 -8.70 10.17
N TRP A 4 -15.39 -7.52 10.42
CA TRP A 4 -15.32 -6.39 9.48
C TRP A 4 -13.91 -5.80 9.44
N PHE A 5 -13.25 -5.74 10.60
CA PHE A 5 -11.87 -5.27 10.71
C PHE A 5 -10.88 -6.25 10.07
N SER A 6 -11.00 -7.56 10.34
CA SER A 6 -10.18 -8.58 9.68
C SER A 6 -10.41 -8.59 8.16
N ARG A 7 -11.65 -8.33 7.73
CA ARG A 7 -12.00 -8.25 6.32
C ARG A 7 -11.39 -7.03 5.65
N ASN A 8 -11.32 -5.86 6.27
CA ASN A 8 -10.83 -4.64 5.61
C ASN A 8 -9.39 -4.23 5.96
N TRP A 9 -8.67 -5.01 6.78
CA TRP A 9 -7.32 -4.68 7.23
C TRP A 9 -6.31 -4.45 6.09
N HIS A 10 -6.39 -5.24 5.01
CA HIS A 10 -5.55 -5.07 3.81
C HIS A 10 -5.70 -3.69 3.15
N TRP A 11 -6.91 -3.12 3.12
CA TRP A 11 -7.13 -1.75 2.65
C TRP A 11 -6.52 -0.70 3.59
N LEU A 12 -6.62 -0.89 4.90
CA LEU A 12 -5.98 -0.01 5.88
C LEU A 12 -4.45 -0.02 5.75
N PHE A 13 -3.87 -1.21 5.53
CA PHE A 13 -2.44 -1.36 5.29
C PHE A 13 -2.00 -0.65 4.01
N PHE A 14 -2.74 -0.82 2.92
CA PHE A 14 -2.47 -0.11 1.67
C PHE A 14 -2.55 1.40 1.82
N LEU A 15 -3.56 1.89 2.54
CA LEU A 15 -3.76 3.31 2.81
C LEU A 15 -2.60 3.88 3.65
N LEU A 16 -2.17 3.16 4.69
CA LEU A 16 -1.04 3.54 5.52
C LEU A 16 0.25 3.67 4.71
N ILE A 17 0.54 2.70 3.84
CA ILE A 17 1.75 2.72 2.99
C ILE A 17 1.68 3.87 2.00
N SER A 18 0.53 4.06 1.35
CA SER A 18 0.33 5.12 0.36
C SER A 18 0.50 6.51 0.99
N VAL A 19 -0.09 6.73 2.16
CA VAL A 19 0.04 8.00 2.89
C VAL A 19 1.48 8.21 3.36
N SER A 20 2.14 7.17 3.86
CA SER A 20 3.54 7.25 4.31
C SER A 20 4.47 7.60 3.15
N PHE A 21 4.25 6.99 1.98
CA PHE A 21 4.99 7.30 0.77
C PHE A 21 4.75 8.75 0.32
N MET A 22 3.49 9.19 0.27
CA MET A 22 3.14 10.58 -0.08
C MET A 22 3.74 11.61 0.90
N ALA A 23 3.77 11.29 2.21
CA ALA A 23 4.40 12.14 3.21
C ALA A 23 5.91 12.28 2.97
N GLY A 24 6.57 11.19 2.55
CA GLY A 24 7.98 11.21 2.14
C GLY A 24 8.23 12.08 0.90
N LEU A 25 7.25 12.18 0.00
CA LEU A 25 7.34 13.04 -1.19
C LEU A 25 7.16 14.54 -0.89
N TRP A 26 6.54 14.89 0.23
CA TRP A 26 6.28 16.29 0.60
C TRP A 26 7.57 17.09 0.83
N ASN A 27 8.60 16.45 1.41
CA ASN A 27 9.91 17.04 1.67
C ASN A 27 10.99 16.47 0.74
N PHE A 28 10.62 16.06 -0.47
CA PHE A 28 11.53 15.41 -1.40
C PHE A 28 12.64 16.35 -1.88
N THR A 29 13.89 15.89 -1.82
CA THR A 29 15.07 16.57 -2.38
C THR A 29 15.69 15.71 -3.49
N LEU A 30 16.48 16.31 -4.38
CA LEU A 30 17.19 15.60 -5.46
C LEU A 30 18.47 14.89 -4.99
N GLU A 31 18.55 14.53 -3.71
CA GLU A 31 19.65 13.74 -3.18
C GLU A 31 19.55 12.26 -3.61
N ALA A 32 20.69 11.62 -3.82
CA ALA A 32 20.73 10.21 -4.26
C ALA A 32 19.93 9.28 -3.33
N THR A 33 19.99 9.52 -2.02
CA THR A 33 19.23 8.78 -0.99
C THR A 33 17.72 8.95 -1.16
N ALA A 34 17.26 10.18 -1.43
CA ALA A 34 15.85 10.48 -1.65
C ALA A 34 15.35 9.83 -2.95
N VAL A 35 16.12 9.89 -4.04
CA VAL A 35 15.78 9.23 -5.31
C VAL A 35 15.65 7.72 -5.14
N VAL A 36 16.58 7.09 -4.40
CA VAL A 36 16.49 5.67 -4.05
C VAL A 36 15.21 5.39 -3.26
N GLY A 37 14.92 6.20 -2.23
CA GLY A 37 13.68 6.09 -1.45
C GLY A 37 12.42 6.21 -2.31
N LEU A 38 12.41 7.09 -3.31
CA LEU A 38 11.30 7.26 -4.24
C LEU A 38 11.10 6.04 -5.13
N VAL A 39 12.17 5.46 -5.68
CA VAL A 39 12.09 4.27 -6.53
C VAL A 39 11.63 3.06 -5.73
N PHE A 40 12.29 2.76 -4.60
CA PHE A 40 11.93 1.60 -3.78
C PHE A 40 10.57 1.77 -3.10
N GLY A 41 10.25 2.97 -2.63
CA GLY A 41 8.94 3.30 -2.06
C GLY A 41 7.82 3.19 -3.11
N GLY A 42 8.08 3.62 -4.34
CA GLY A 42 7.16 3.46 -5.47
C GLY A 42 6.90 1.99 -5.80
N ILE A 43 7.97 1.20 -5.95
CA ILE A 43 7.86 -0.26 -6.19
C ILE A 43 7.07 -0.93 -5.06
N GLY A 44 7.42 -0.65 -3.79
CA GLY A 44 6.73 -1.23 -2.64
C GLY A 44 5.23 -0.88 -2.60
N THR A 45 4.88 0.38 -2.89
CA THR A 45 3.48 0.83 -2.94
C THR A 45 2.70 0.11 -4.03
N VAL A 46 3.27 -0.01 -5.24
CA VAL A 46 2.64 -0.74 -6.35
C VAL A 46 2.48 -2.23 -6.02
N SER A 47 3.51 -2.87 -5.46
CA SER A 47 3.45 -4.29 -5.06
C SER A 47 2.34 -4.55 -4.05
N VAL A 48 2.16 -3.67 -3.06
CA VAL A 48 1.10 -3.81 -2.06
C VAL A 48 -0.27 -3.55 -2.68
N GLY A 49 -0.39 -2.60 -3.61
CA GLY A 49 -1.63 -2.38 -4.35
C GLY A 49 -2.05 -3.60 -5.17
N ILE A 50 -1.09 -4.26 -5.83
CA ILE A 50 -1.33 -5.52 -6.55
C ILE A 50 -1.76 -6.63 -5.58
N LEU A 51 -1.12 -6.74 -4.41
CA LEU A 51 -1.48 -7.73 -3.39
C LEU A 51 -2.93 -7.52 -2.89
N VAL A 52 -3.31 -6.27 -2.61
CA VAL A 52 -4.68 -5.90 -2.21
C VAL A 52 -5.69 -6.28 -3.29
N TYR A 53 -5.37 -6.02 -4.56
CA TYR A 53 -6.19 -6.43 -5.69
C TYR A 53 -6.39 -7.96 -5.75
N TYR A 54 -5.32 -8.75 -5.55
CA TYR A 54 -5.43 -10.20 -5.52
C TYR A 54 -6.28 -10.71 -4.35
N ILE A 55 -6.10 -10.16 -3.15
CA ILE A 55 -6.92 -10.50 -1.97
C ILE A 55 -8.40 -10.21 -2.23
N GLU A 56 -8.72 -9.05 -2.82
CA GLU A 56 -10.08 -8.65 -3.13
C GLU A 56 -10.68 -9.54 -4.24
N LYS A 57 -9.89 -9.90 -5.25
CA LYS A 57 -10.30 -10.85 -6.30
C LYS A 57 -10.61 -12.22 -5.69
N GLU A 58 -9.76 -12.72 -4.81
CA GLU A 58 -9.92 -14.03 -4.18
C GLU A 58 -11.17 -14.07 -3.30
N LYS A 59 -11.41 -13.04 -2.48
CA LYS A 59 -12.64 -12.89 -1.68
C LYS A 59 -13.91 -12.95 -2.50
N ARG A 60 -13.94 -12.25 -3.65
CA ARG A 60 -15.08 -12.27 -4.57
C ARG A 60 -15.33 -13.65 -5.16
N GLN A 61 -14.28 -14.46 -5.31
CA GLN A 61 -14.39 -15.85 -5.76
C GLN A 61 -14.82 -16.81 -4.65
N THR A 62 -14.43 -16.55 -3.39
CA THR A 62 -14.81 -17.38 -2.24
C THR A 62 -16.17 -17.03 -1.63
N GLY A 63 -16.79 -15.91 -2.01
CA GLY A 63 -18.15 -15.53 -1.60
C GLY A 63 -18.26 -14.89 -0.22
N ASP A 64 -17.15 -14.39 0.35
CA ASP A 64 -17.11 -13.64 1.62
C ASP A 64 -17.55 -12.18 1.46
#